data_AF-A0A959R4G7-F1
#
_entry.id   AF-A0A959R4G7-F1
#
_cell.length_a   1.000
_cell.length_b   1.000
_cell.length_c   1.000
_cell.angle_alpha   90.00
_cell.angle_beta   90.00
_cell.angle_gamma   90.00
#
_symmetry.space_group_name_H-M   'P 1'
#
loop_
_entity.id
_entity.type
_entity.pdbx_description
1 polymer ?
#
loop_
_entity_poly.entity_id
_entity_poly.type
_entity_poly.pdbx_seq_one_letter_code
_entity_poly.pdbx_strand_id
1 'polypeptide(L)'
;MVNRIIVSALLFATTLFFVACSDDPTSSTPNGSMTAKVDGDAWGATSLSAQNVAGNLIIVGSQIDIAGGETKQINMTVSNAAVGEYQLGGINSATGRTITYAEGASVASLKSYSSISGTIKIDELTSTGAKGSFTTTVEHNQSGQNDGTKHEITEGKFNVTF
;
A
#
# COMPACT_ATOMS: atom_id res chain seq x y z
N MET A 1 60.71 60.66 -11.15
CA MET A 1 59.40 61.06 -10.59
C MET A 1 58.32 60.62 -11.56
N VAL A 2 57.37 59.79 -11.08
CA VAL A 2 55.98 59.59 -11.60
C VAL A 2 55.90 58.80 -12.94
N ASN A 3 55.51 57.50 -12.98
CA ASN A 3 54.14 56.94 -13.20
C ASN A 3 54.08 56.19 -14.57
N ARG A 4 53.32 55.12 -14.87
CA ARG A 4 52.33 54.27 -14.19
C ARG A 4 52.39 52.85 -14.76
N ILE A 5 52.12 51.90 -13.88
CA ILE A 5 51.79 50.49 -14.15
C ILE A 5 50.36 50.43 -14.71
N ILE A 6 50.14 49.75 -15.84
CA ILE A 6 48.80 49.43 -16.35
C ILE A 6 48.50 47.97 -15.99
N VAL A 7 47.73 47.78 -14.93
CA VAL A 7 47.16 46.49 -14.52
C VAL A 7 45.91 46.25 -15.38
N SER A 8 45.97 45.29 -16.30
CA SER A 8 44.79 44.79 -17.00
C SER A 8 43.99 43.89 -16.07
N ALA A 9 42.85 44.40 -15.58
CA ALA A 9 41.87 43.64 -14.82
C ALA A 9 41.08 42.73 -15.78
N LEU A 10 41.39 41.44 -15.75
CA LEU A 10 40.64 40.40 -16.45
C LEU A 10 39.34 40.13 -15.68
N LEU A 11 38.23 40.61 -16.23
CA LEU A 11 36.89 40.47 -15.65
C LEU A 11 36.39 39.03 -15.84
N PHE A 12 36.48 38.22 -14.79
CA PHE A 12 35.99 36.83 -14.77
C PHE A 12 34.48 36.86 -14.48
N ALA A 13 33.65 36.74 -15.52
CA ALA A 13 32.20 36.66 -15.41
C ALA A 13 31.79 35.23 -15.03
N THR A 14 31.70 34.98 -13.72
CA THR A 14 31.25 33.70 -13.15
C THR A 14 29.73 33.60 -13.25
N THR A 15 29.22 32.95 -14.29
CA THR A 15 27.81 32.59 -14.43
C THR A 15 27.43 31.53 -13.39
N LEU A 16 26.75 31.98 -12.34
CA LEU A 16 26.06 31.14 -11.36
C LEU A 16 24.93 30.37 -12.05
N PHE A 17 25.16 29.09 -12.36
CA PHE A 17 24.10 28.14 -12.68
C PHE A 17 23.39 27.76 -11.37
N PHE A 18 22.35 28.51 -11.02
CA PHE A 18 21.34 28.04 -10.07
C PHE A 18 20.50 26.97 -10.77
N VAL A 19 20.89 25.70 -10.60
CA VAL A 19 20.02 24.56 -10.88
C VAL A 19 18.93 24.60 -9.82
N ALA A 20 17.82 25.26 -10.14
CA ALA A 20 16.57 25.13 -9.42
C ALA A 20 16.06 23.70 -9.68
N CYS A 21 16.41 22.77 -8.79
CA CYS A 21 15.71 21.50 -8.71
C CYS A 21 14.34 21.81 -8.12
N SER A 22 13.33 21.89 -8.99
CA SER A 22 11.93 21.95 -8.57
C SER A 22 11.58 20.60 -7.97
N ASP A 23 11.74 20.46 -6.66
CA ASP A 23 11.08 19.41 -5.88
C ASP A 23 9.59 19.72 -5.89
N ASP A 24 8.88 19.31 -6.94
CA ASP A 24 7.43 19.25 -6.91
C ASP A 24 7.04 18.15 -5.92
N PRO A 25 6.37 18.47 -4.78
CA PRO A 25 5.79 17.44 -3.94
C PRO A 25 4.61 16.89 -4.72
N THR A 26 4.84 15.83 -5.47
CA THR A 26 3.76 15.06 -6.07
C THR A 26 2.98 14.43 -4.92
N SER A 27 1.92 15.09 -4.45
CA SER A 27 0.91 14.42 -3.66
C SER A 27 0.25 13.40 -4.61
N SER A 28 0.80 12.20 -4.66
CA SER A 28 0.20 11.10 -5.38
C SER A 28 -1.12 10.83 -4.70
N THR A 29 -2.20 11.29 -5.35
CA THR A 29 -3.53 10.84 -4.99
C THR A 29 -3.47 9.31 -4.98
N PRO A 30 -3.97 8.61 -3.94
CA PRO A 30 -3.93 7.15 -3.90
C PRO A 30 -4.50 6.60 -5.22
N ASN A 31 -3.89 5.54 -5.74
CA ASN A 31 -4.30 4.89 -6.99
C ASN A 31 -5.64 4.13 -6.81
N GLY A 32 -6.71 4.85 -6.45
CA GLY A 32 -8.04 4.34 -6.15
C GLY A 32 -8.42 4.40 -4.66
N SER A 33 -9.26 3.46 -4.24
CA SER A 33 -9.83 3.37 -2.89
C SER A 33 -9.88 1.92 -2.41
N MET A 34 -9.63 1.70 -1.12
CA MET A 34 -9.86 0.44 -0.43
C MET A 34 -10.49 0.72 0.94
N THR A 35 -11.61 0.07 1.24
CA THR A 35 -12.41 0.27 2.47
C THR A 35 -12.91 -1.06 3.00
N ALA A 36 -13.16 -1.14 4.30
CA ALA A 36 -13.74 -2.31 4.96
C ALA A 36 -14.30 -1.93 6.35
N LYS A 37 -14.84 -2.92 7.06
CA LYS A 37 -14.99 -2.90 8.52
C LYS A 37 -14.07 -3.94 9.14
N VAL A 38 -13.31 -3.58 10.15
CA VAL A 38 -12.50 -4.51 10.96
C VAL A 38 -13.13 -4.57 12.35
N ASP A 39 -13.65 -5.73 12.73
CA ASP A 39 -14.41 -5.94 13.97
C ASP A 39 -15.58 -4.97 14.15
N GLY A 40 -16.18 -4.56 13.02
CA GLY A 40 -17.28 -3.60 12.97
C GLY A 40 -16.85 -2.13 12.82
N ASP A 41 -15.60 -1.80 13.14
CA ASP A 41 -15.07 -0.44 13.00
C ASP A 41 -14.70 -0.11 11.56
N ALA A 42 -15.05 1.09 11.12
CA ALA A 42 -14.75 1.54 9.76
C ALA A 42 -13.24 1.66 9.54
N TRP A 43 -12.76 1.03 8.47
CA TRP A 43 -11.38 1.11 8.01
C TRP A 43 -11.34 1.63 6.57
N GLY A 44 -10.40 2.53 6.31
CA GLY A 44 -10.18 3.11 4.98
C GLY A 44 -8.71 3.39 4.76
N ALA A 45 -8.18 2.93 3.62
CA ALA A 45 -6.80 3.16 3.26
C ALA A 45 -6.54 4.67 3.03
N THR A 46 -5.58 5.23 3.77
CA THR A 46 -5.05 6.59 3.54
C THR A 46 -3.92 6.58 2.52
N SER A 47 -3.23 5.45 2.38
CA SER A 47 -2.27 5.18 1.30
C SER A 47 -2.61 3.84 0.64
N LEU A 48 -2.46 3.78 -0.67
CA LEU A 48 -2.87 2.62 -1.47
C LEU A 48 -1.85 2.37 -2.59
N SER A 49 -1.43 1.12 -2.71
CA SER A 49 -0.62 0.63 -3.83
C SER A 49 -1.29 -0.61 -4.42
N ALA A 50 -1.33 -0.70 -5.74
CA ALA A 50 -1.83 -1.86 -6.43
C ALA A 50 -0.96 -2.16 -7.65
N GLN A 51 -0.82 -3.45 -7.97
CA GLN A 51 -0.13 -3.91 -9.17
C GLN A 51 -0.77 -5.22 -9.67
N ASN A 52 -0.74 -5.41 -10.99
CA ASN A 52 -1.08 -6.68 -11.62
C ASN A 52 0.04 -7.08 -12.59
N VAL A 53 0.94 -7.96 -12.14
CA VAL A 53 2.12 -8.37 -12.92
C VAL A 53 2.12 -9.87 -13.11
N ALA A 54 2.20 -10.31 -14.36
CA ALA A 54 2.16 -11.72 -14.73
C ALA A 54 0.96 -12.48 -14.13
N GLY A 55 -0.20 -11.81 -14.05
CA GLY A 55 -1.43 -12.37 -13.47
C GLY A 55 -1.44 -12.43 -11.94
N ASN A 56 -0.49 -11.80 -11.24
CA ASN A 56 -0.55 -11.66 -9.79
C ASN A 56 -1.07 -10.29 -9.43
N LEU A 57 -2.31 -10.23 -8.93
CA LEU A 57 -2.89 -9.03 -8.38
C LEU A 57 -2.44 -8.87 -6.93
N ILE A 58 -1.80 -7.76 -6.62
CA ILE A 58 -1.40 -7.38 -5.25
C ILE A 58 -1.97 -6.00 -4.97
N ILE A 59 -2.72 -5.86 -3.88
CA ILE A 59 -3.28 -4.59 -3.40
C ILE A 59 -2.87 -4.42 -1.94
N VAL A 60 -2.28 -3.28 -1.61
CA VAL A 60 -1.85 -2.91 -0.25
C VAL A 60 -2.50 -1.59 0.11
N GLY A 61 -3.39 -1.61 1.09
CA GLY A 61 -3.96 -0.41 1.68
C GLY A 61 -3.49 -0.24 3.12
N SER A 62 -3.02 0.96 3.46
CA SER A 62 -2.59 1.29 4.83
C SER A 62 -3.34 2.53 5.33
N GLN A 63 -3.74 2.48 6.59
CA GLN A 63 -4.24 3.61 7.37
C GLN A 63 -3.14 3.96 8.37
N ILE A 64 -2.49 5.09 8.17
CA ILE A 64 -1.42 5.58 9.04
C ILE A 64 -1.99 6.76 9.84
N ASP A 65 -2.20 6.57 11.13
CA ASP A 65 -2.50 7.69 12.02
C ASP A 65 -1.19 8.37 12.44
N ILE A 66 -0.92 9.52 11.83
CA ILE A 66 0.27 10.35 12.08
C ILE A 66 0.24 11.06 13.45
N ALA A 67 -0.86 11.00 14.21
CA ALA A 67 -0.97 11.59 15.54
C ALA A 67 -0.62 10.62 16.69
N GLY A 68 0.00 9.47 16.38
CA GLY A 68 0.33 8.43 17.37
C GLY A 68 -0.78 7.40 17.58
N GLY A 69 -1.74 7.33 16.65
CA GLY A 69 -2.73 6.26 16.62
C GLY A 69 -2.18 4.96 16.02
N GLU A 70 -3.05 3.97 15.93
CA GLU A 70 -2.71 2.66 15.39
C GLU A 70 -2.46 2.73 13.87
N THR A 71 -1.37 2.13 13.43
CA THR A 71 -1.16 1.81 12.02
C THR A 71 -1.92 0.54 11.71
N LYS A 72 -2.81 0.58 10.72
CA LYS A 72 -3.58 -0.59 10.25
C LYS A 72 -3.32 -0.82 8.77
N GLN A 73 -3.07 -2.06 8.35
CA GLN A 73 -2.78 -2.38 6.95
C GLN A 73 -3.53 -3.64 6.52
N ILE A 74 -4.08 -3.63 5.31
CA ILE A 74 -4.65 -4.80 4.65
C ILE A 74 -3.85 -5.05 3.37
N ASN A 75 -3.29 -6.25 3.23
CA ASN A 75 -2.66 -6.72 2.00
C ASN A 75 -3.53 -7.82 1.38
N MET A 76 -3.79 -7.72 0.09
CA MET A 76 -4.51 -8.73 -0.68
C MET A 76 -3.61 -9.22 -1.81
N THR A 77 -3.49 -10.54 -1.95
CA THR A 77 -2.77 -11.17 -3.05
C THR A 77 -3.66 -12.22 -3.70
N VAL A 78 -3.76 -12.19 -5.03
CA VAL A 78 -4.46 -13.19 -5.85
C VAL A 78 -3.55 -13.59 -7.02
N SER A 79 -3.00 -14.80 -6.97
CA SER A 79 -2.30 -15.41 -8.10
C SER A 79 -3.27 -15.89 -9.17
N ASN A 80 -2.87 -15.74 -10.44
CA ASN A 80 -3.70 -15.99 -11.63
C ASN A 80 -5.05 -15.25 -11.54
N ALA A 81 -4.98 -13.97 -11.20
CA ALA A 81 -6.14 -13.10 -11.06
C ALA A 81 -6.91 -12.98 -12.38
N ALA A 82 -8.22 -13.14 -12.27
CA ALA A 82 -9.23 -13.03 -13.31
C ALA A 82 -10.53 -12.54 -12.65
N VAL A 83 -11.51 -12.13 -13.45
CA VAL A 83 -12.86 -11.84 -12.92
C VAL A 83 -13.45 -13.13 -12.36
N GLY A 84 -13.97 -13.08 -11.13
CA GLY A 84 -14.50 -14.25 -10.44
C GLY A 84 -14.41 -14.16 -8.92
N GLU A 85 -14.78 -15.26 -8.27
CA GLU A 85 -14.77 -15.41 -6.82
C GLU A 85 -13.69 -16.40 -6.37
N TYR A 86 -12.97 -16.03 -5.32
CA TYR A 86 -11.80 -16.71 -4.80
C TYR A 86 -11.99 -17.00 -3.33
N GLN A 87 -12.13 -18.27 -2.98
CA GLN A 87 -12.18 -18.71 -1.58
C GLN A 87 -10.80 -18.56 -0.91
N LEU A 88 -10.79 -18.05 0.31
CA LEU A 88 -9.63 -17.91 1.18
C LEU A 88 -9.65 -18.99 2.26
N GLY A 89 -8.47 -19.51 2.59
CA GLY A 89 -8.28 -20.51 3.65
C GLY A 89 -8.95 -21.87 3.41
N GLY A 90 -8.72 -22.79 4.35
CA GLY A 90 -9.20 -24.18 4.29
C GLY A 90 -8.40 -25.10 3.36
N ILE A 91 -8.72 -26.40 3.37
CA ILE A 91 -8.01 -27.44 2.60
C ILE A 91 -8.14 -27.26 1.08
N ASN A 92 -9.15 -26.47 0.65
CA ASN A 92 -9.47 -26.21 -0.74
C ASN A 92 -9.00 -24.84 -1.24
N SER A 93 -8.36 -24.00 -0.40
CA SER A 93 -7.77 -22.76 -0.92
C SER A 93 -6.58 -23.10 -1.80
N ALA A 94 -6.69 -22.80 -3.10
CA ALA A 94 -5.55 -22.84 -3.99
C ALA A 94 -4.43 -21.94 -3.44
N THR A 95 -3.20 -22.41 -3.52
CA THR A 95 -2.01 -21.64 -3.15
C THR A 95 -1.97 -20.31 -3.91
N GLY A 96 -1.49 -19.24 -3.24
CA GLY A 96 -1.33 -17.92 -3.86
C GLY A 96 -2.53 -16.95 -3.72
N ARG A 97 -3.49 -17.25 -2.83
CA ARG A 97 -4.60 -16.35 -2.50
C ARG A 97 -4.58 -16.06 -1.01
N THR A 98 -4.42 -14.81 -0.62
CA THR A 98 -4.35 -14.45 0.81
C THR A 98 -4.82 -13.03 1.04
N ILE A 99 -5.40 -12.81 2.21
CA ILE A 99 -5.49 -11.48 2.81
C ILE A 99 -4.68 -11.52 4.11
N THR A 100 -3.81 -10.53 4.30
CA THR A 100 -3.21 -10.28 5.60
C THR A 100 -3.68 -8.95 6.15
N TYR A 101 -3.87 -8.92 7.46
CA TYR A 101 -4.13 -7.71 8.23
C TYR A 101 -2.95 -7.49 9.16
N ALA A 102 -2.54 -6.24 9.35
CA ALA A 102 -1.55 -5.90 10.36
C ALA A 102 -1.99 -4.67 11.13
N GLU A 103 -1.76 -4.70 12.44
CA GLU A 103 -2.05 -3.55 13.31
C GLU A 103 -0.99 -3.40 14.40
N GLY A 104 -0.80 -2.17 14.84
CA GLY A 104 0.08 -1.83 15.95
C GLY A 104 0.27 -0.33 16.13
N ALA A 105 0.72 0.07 17.31
CA ALA A 105 1.00 1.48 17.62
C ALA A 105 2.13 2.10 16.78
N SER A 106 2.95 1.28 16.11
CA SER A 106 4.02 1.72 15.22
C SER A 106 4.37 0.61 14.24
N VAL A 107 5.11 0.96 13.18
CA VAL A 107 5.70 -0.02 12.25
C VAL A 107 6.58 -1.06 12.96
N ALA A 108 7.18 -0.72 14.11
CA ALA A 108 8.05 -1.61 14.87
C ALA A 108 7.28 -2.61 15.76
N SER A 109 5.97 -2.41 15.95
CA SER A 109 5.12 -3.22 16.83
C SER A 109 3.92 -3.83 16.10
N LEU A 110 3.98 -3.92 14.77
CA LEU A 110 2.92 -4.53 13.97
C LEU A 110 2.80 -6.03 14.27
N LYS A 111 1.61 -6.43 14.72
CA LYS A 111 1.17 -7.82 14.68
C LYS A 111 0.56 -8.10 13.33
N SER A 112 0.80 -9.30 12.79
CA SER A 112 0.29 -9.70 11.47
C SER A 112 -0.62 -10.91 11.59
N TYR A 113 -1.75 -10.84 10.91
CA TYR A 113 -2.82 -11.83 10.90
C TYR A 113 -3.03 -12.28 9.46
N SER A 114 -3.28 -13.57 9.24
CA SER A 114 -3.48 -14.13 7.89
C SER A 114 -4.86 -14.74 7.76
N SER A 115 -5.46 -14.64 6.56
CA SER A 115 -6.79 -15.16 6.27
C SER A 115 -6.87 -16.67 6.52
N ILE A 116 -7.82 -17.09 7.36
CA ILE A 116 -8.14 -18.50 7.62
C ILE A 116 -9.44 -18.95 6.93
N SER A 117 -10.29 -18.00 6.55
CA SER A 117 -11.53 -18.22 5.81
C SER A 117 -11.99 -16.92 5.16
N GLY A 118 -12.71 -17.00 4.05
CA GLY A 118 -13.30 -15.80 3.43
C GLY A 118 -13.39 -15.90 1.92
N THR A 119 -13.69 -14.77 1.29
CA THR A 119 -13.80 -14.64 -0.16
C THR A 119 -13.21 -13.32 -0.65
N ILE A 120 -12.52 -13.37 -1.78
CA ILE A 120 -12.26 -12.21 -2.64
C ILE A 120 -13.13 -12.35 -3.88
N LYS A 121 -13.84 -11.30 -4.26
CA LYS A 121 -14.57 -11.23 -5.52
C LYS A 121 -13.95 -10.13 -6.37
N ILE A 122 -13.49 -10.48 -7.56
CA ILE A 122 -12.99 -9.54 -8.57
C ILE A 122 -14.13 -9.35 -9.58
N ASP A 123 -14.75 -8.18 -9.57
CA ASP A 123 -15.84 -7.82 -10.48
C ASP A 123 -15.31 -7.30 -11.82
N GLU A 124 -14.19 -6.57 -11.78
CA GLU A 124 -13.52 -6.00 -12.95
C GLU A 124 -12.01 -6.17 -12.82
N LEU A 125 -11.34 -6.64 -13.89
CA LEU A 125 -9.88 -6.68 -13.99
C LEU A 125 -9.48 -6.28 -15.41
N THR A 126 -8.72 -5.19 -15.52
CA THR A 126 -8.22 -4.66 -16.80
C THR A 126 -6.70 -4.52 -16.74
N SER A 127 -6.11 -4.00 -17.82
CA SER A 127 -4.68 -3.65 -17.83
C SER A 127 -4.34 -2.44 -16.98
N THR A 128 -5.32 -1.65 -16.55
CA THR A 128 -5.10 -0.38 -15.83
C THR A 128 -5.71 -0.35 -14.42
N GLY A 129 -6.45 -1.38 -14.02
CA GLY A 129 -7.03 -1.42 -12.68
C GLY A 129 -7.85 -2.67 -12.37
N ALA A 130 -8.39 -2.69 -11.16
CA ALA A 130 -9.27 -3.76 -10.68
C ALA A 130 -10.35 -3.22 -9.73
N LYS A 131 -11.53 -3.85 -9.73
CA LYS A 131 -12.63 -3.55 -8.79
C LYS A 131 -13.20 -4.82 -8.21
N GLY A 132 -13.67 -4.74 -6.97
CA GLY A 132 -14.30 -5.88 -6.33
C GLY A 132 -14.57 -5.69 -4.85
N SER A 133 -14.80 -6.82 -4.19
CA SER A 133 -15.13 -6.89 -2.77
C SER A 133 -14.40 -8.03 -2.07
N PHE A 134 -14.30 -7.96 -0.75
CA PHE A 134 -13.75 -9.04 0.06
C PHE A 134 -14.41 -9.12 1.43
N THR A 135 -14.41 -10.32 2.00
CA THR A 135 -14.75 -10.59 3.39
C THR A 135 -13.85 -11.71 3.88
N THR A 136 -13.29 -11.61 5.08
CA THR A 136 -12.38 -12.63 5.61
C THR A 136 -12.36 -12.63 7.12
N THR A 137 -12.07 -13.78 7.69
CA THR A 137 -11.57 -13.87 9.07
C THR A 137 -10.07 -14.09 8.98
N VAL A 138 -9.31 -13.29 9.72
CA VAL A 138 -7.85 -13.42 9.84
C VAL A 138 -7.50 -13.89 11.24
N GLU A 139 -6.43 -14.66 11.38
CA GLU A 139 -5.92 -15.13 12.68
C GLU A 139 -4.42 -14.84 12.81
N HIS A 140 -4.00 -14.54 14.03
CA HIS A 140 -2.58 -14.39 14.35
C HIS A 140 -1.90 -15.75 14.29
N ASN A 141 -1.15 -15.99 13.21
CA ASN A 141 -0.41 -17.22 13.02
C ASN A 141 1.02 -16.88 12.58
N GLN A 142 1.80 -16.33 13.51
CA GLN A 142 3.25 -16.23 13.35
C GLN A 142 3.89 -17.52 13.84
N SER A 143 4.95 -17.97 13.15
CA SER A 143 5.64 -19.23 13.43
C SER A 143 6.00 -19.37 14.91
N GLY A 144 5.26 -20.22 15.64
CA GLY A 144 5.48 -20.52 17.06
C GLY A 144 4.75 -19.60 18.05
N GLN A 145 3.97 -18.63 17.57
CA GLN A 145 3.18 -17.67 18.36
C GLN A 145 1.78 -17.60 17.75
N ASN A 146 0.92 -18.57 18.10
CA ASN A 146 -0.51 -18.49 17.86
C ASN A 146 -1.18 -18.17 19.19
N ASP A 147 -1.68 -16.95 19.34
CA ASP A 147 -2.43 -16.53 20.53
C ASP A 147 -3.96 -16.68 20.34
N GLY A 148 -4.39 -17.18 19.18
CA GLY A 148 -5.80 -17.39 18.81
C GLY A 148 -6.56 -16.10 18.52
N THR A 149 -5.88 -14.94 18.48
CA THR A 149 -6.52 -13.66 18.19
C THR A 149 -7.01 -13.63 16.74
N LYS A 150 -8.27 -13.23 16.57
CA LYS A 150 -8.95 -13.16 15.28
C LYS A 150 -9.53 -11.78 15.06
N HIS A 151 -9.55 -11.37 13.79
CA HIS A 151 -10.30 -10.20 13.36
C HIS A 151 -11.27 -10.58 12.24
N GLU A 152 -12.47 -10.02 12.29
CA GLU A 152 -13.45 -10.11 11.23
C GLU A 152 -13.36 -8.90 10.32
N ILE A 153 -13.04 -9.14 9.05
CA ILE A 153 -12.98 -8.11 8.02
C ILE A 153 -14.19 -8.29 7.11
N THR A 154 -15.12 -7.33 7.18
CA THR A 154 -16.41 -7.37 6.47
C THR A 154 -16.59 -6.14 5.60
N GLU A 155 -17.57 -6.16 4.70
CA GLU A 155 -17.92 -5.05 3.81
C GLU A 155 -16.72 -4.50 2.99
N GLY A 156 -15.70 -5.33 2.77
CA GLY A 156 -14.48 -4.95 2.07
C GLY A 156 -14.78 -4.61 0.61
N LYS A 157 -14.27 -3.47 0.14
CA LYS A 157 -14.38 -3.01 -1.25
C LYS A 157 -13.05 -2.44 -1.71
N PHE A 158 -12.70 -2.70 -2.96
CA PHE A 158 -11.56 -2.08 -3.63
C PHE A 158 -11.94 -1.61 -5.03
N ASN A 159 -11.34 -0.49 -5.43
CA ASN A 159 -11.37 0.05 -6.77
C ASN A 159 -10.02 0.72 -6.98
N VAL A 160 -9.11 0.07 -7.70
CA VAL A 160 -7.69 0.44 -7.77
C VAL A 160 -7.22 0.63 -9.21
N THR A 161 -6.18 1.43 -9.37
CA THR A 161 -5.44 1.60 -10.63
C THR A 161 -4.00 1.11 -10.48
N PHE A 162 -3.38 0.66 -11.58
CA PHE A 162 -1.99 0.19 -11.62
C PHE A 162 -1.04 1.25 -12.18
#